data_AF-A0A365TAX0-F1
#
_entry.id   AF-A0A365TAX0-F1
#
_cell.length_a   1.000
_cell.length_b   1.000
_cell.length_c   1.000
_cell.angle_alpha   90.00
_cell.angle_beta   90.00
_cell.angle_gamma   90.00
#
_symmetry.space_group_name_H-M   'P 1'
#
loop_
_entity.id
_entity.type
_entity.pdbx_description
1 polymer ?
#
loop_
_entity_poly.entity_id
_entity_poly.type
_entity_poly.pdbx_seq_one_letter_code
_entity_poly.pdbx_strand_id
1 'polypeptide(L)'
;MIGLEEAGEILLFSVRDGFVQVSAFVAVTVLLFSYVQYRSGGRLIEALENNRKLQPVAGGLLGLTPGCGGAIVAMPLYIRGSISFGTVVATLAATAGDSAFVILALAPEAALYAYSLAFVAGVSFGYMIDFWGMGVGRVDRAVENISRPVTDGGFATTSVADGGPSVPEYERGPAQCDCDPASADSVLLTRVSHLAHVVWWGMAVAGLVAGVEYLRRGAPEVALEFAPTFDGLFTVAGLTGTVLSFYLYFVGRRYIGTGETGRVRESFADAYDTFQHAAMETSMVTVWVIAAYLAYEYGMVVFALDIHALAAAAGVLAPLAGAGLGLVPGCAPQIVFATIYANGDIPFSALAANAISQDGDALFPLVAIDAKAAIIATIYTTIPAIVVGVGLYHFWPYAKFGFGVLG
;
A
#
# COMPACT_ATOMS: atom_id res chain seq x y z
N MET A 1 29.78 -3.84 -1.10
CA MET A 1 29.58 -3.00 -2.30
C MET A 1 28.76 -3.85 -3.26
N ILE A 2 27.58 -3.37 -3.65
CA ILE A 2 26.65 -4.10 -4.52
C ILE A 2 27.29 -4.22 -5.91
N GLY A 3 27.28 -5.41 -6.49
CA GLY A 3 27.74 -5.61 -7.87
C GLY A 3 26.83 -4.90 -8.87
N LEU A 4 27.36 -4.49 -10.03
CA LEU A 4 26.54 -3.82 -11.05
C LEU A 4 25.44 -4.75 -11.61
N GLU A 5 25.72 -6.06 -11.67
CA GLU A 5 24.76 -7.09 -12.09
C GLU A 5 23.65 -7.27 -11.05
N GLU A 6 24.00 -7.42 -9.77
CA GLU A 6 23.07 -7.51 -8.65
C GLU A 6 22.15 -6.28 -8.55
N ALA A 7 22.71 -5.07 -8.73
CA ALA A 7 21.91 -3.85 -8.78
C ALA A 7 20.95 -3.83 -9.98
N GLY A 8 21.38 -4.34 -11.14
CA GLY A 8 20.53 -4.45 -12.33
C GLY A 8 19.36 -5.44 -12.13
N GLU A 9 19.62 -6.56 -11.47
CA GLU A 9 18.59 -7.54 -11.12
C GLU A 9 17.55 -6.94 -10.17
N ILE A 10 18.00 -6.33 -9.06
CA ILE A 10 17.11 -5.65 -8.11
C ILE A 10 16.22 -4.64 -8.84
N LEU A 11 16.79 -3.80 -9.71
CA LEU A 11 16.04 -2.83 -10.48
C LEU A 11 14.94 -3.49 -11.33
N LEU A 12 15.27 -4.54 -12.08
CA LEU A 12 14.32 -5.22 -12.96
C LEU A 12 13.19 -5.92 -12.19
N PHE A 13 13.54 -6.62 -11.11
CA PHE A 13 12.57 -7.31 -10.26
C PHE A 13 11.63 -6.32 -9.57
N SER A 14 12.16 -5.26 -8.93
CA SER A 14 11.33 -4.25 -8.26
C SER A 14 10.40 -3.51 -9.22
N VAL A 15 10.88 -3.18 -10.43
CA VAL A 15 10.07 -2.50 -11.46
C VAL A 15 8.95 -3.40 -12.00
N ARG A 16 9.23 -4.69 -12.21
CA ARG A 16 8.25 -5.67 -12.67
C ARG A 16 7.20 -5.94 -11.59
N ASP A 17 7.65 -6.25 -10.38
CA ASP A 17 6.81 -6.70 -9.28
C ASP A 17 5.96 -5.55 -8.75
N GLY A 18 6.52 -4.35 -8.58
CA GLY A 18 5.79 -3.16 -8.13
C GLY A 18 4.63 -2.77 -9.05
N PHE A 19 4.71 -3.04 -10.36
CA PHE A 19 3.56 -2.83 -11.24
C PHE A 19 2.50 -3.90 -11.09
N VAL A 20 2.88 -5.18 -11.17
CA VAL A 20 1.92 -6.30 -11.19
C VAL A 20 1.24 -6.49 -9.82
N GLN A 21 2.01 -6.43 -8.74
CA GLN A 21 1.53 -6.73 -7.39
C GLN A 21 0.83 -5.53 -6.73
N VAL A 22 1.23 -4.29 -7.07
CA VAL A 22 0.66 -3.08 -6.45
C VAL A 22 -0.11 -2.24 -7.47
N SER A 23 0.56 -1.74 -8.50
CA SER A 23 0.01 -0.67 -9.34
C SER A 23 -1.19 -1.12 -10.18
N ALA A 24 -1.20 -2.36 -10.67
CA ALA A 24 -2.32 -2.93 -11.42
C ALA A 24 -3.59 -3.07 -10.56
N PHE A 25 -3.44 -3.48 -9.30
CA PHE A 25 -4.55 -3.54 -8.33
C PHE A 25 -5.07 -2.14 -7.98
N VAL A 26 -4.17 -1.19 -7.74
CA VAL A 26 -4.54 0.22 -7.52
C VAL A 26 -5.32 0.75 -8.73
N ALA A 27 -4.84 0.53 -9.95
CA ALA A 27 -5.46 1.04 -11.18
C ALA A 27 -6.91 0.57 -11.30
N VAL A 28 -7.12 -0.73 -11.19
CA VAL A 28 -8.45 -1.34 -11.36
C VAL A 28 -9.38 -0.93 -10.22
N THR A 29 -8.87 -0.83 -9.00
CA THR A 29 -9.67 -0.41 -7.84
C THR A 29 -10.09 1.05 -7.94
N VAL A 30 -9.14 1.94 -8.27
CA VAL A 30 -9.40 3.37 -8.48
C VAL A 30 -10.43 3.57 -9.58
N LEU A 31 -10.29 2.85 -10.69
CA LEU A 31 -11.27 2.86 -11.77
C LEU A 31 -12.64 2.35 -11.33
N LEU A 32 -12.69 1.22 -10.62
CA LEU A 32 -13.94 0.63 -10.14
C LEU A 32 -14.64 1.60 -9.19
N PHE A 33 -13.91 2.23 -8.28
CA PHE A 33 -14.45 3.21 -7.37
C PHE A 33 -14.98 4.45 -8.10
N SER A 34 -14.18 5.08 -8.98
CA SER A 34 -14.63 6.22 -9.79
C SER A 34 -15.82 5.86 -10.68
N TYR A 35 -15.85 4.66 -11.27
CA TYR A 35 -16.96 4.18 -12.10
C TYR A 35 -18.24 3.93 -11.27
N VAL A 36 -18.11 3.29 -10.11
CA VAL A 36 -19.24 3.07 -9.20
C VAL A 36 -19.80 4.40 -8.71
N GLN A 37 -18.93 5.36 -8.40
CA GLN A 37 -19.34 6.70 -8.03
C GLN A 37 -20.06 7.45 -9.17
N TYR A 38 -19.50 7.40 -10.38
CA TYR A 38 -20.13 7.92 -11.59
C TYR A 38 -21.54 7.37 -11.76
N ARG A 39 -21.71 6.04 -11.63
CA ARG A 39 -23.01 5.38 -11.78
C ARG A 39 -23.97 5.66 -10.62
N SER A 40 -23.45 5.78 -9.40
CA SER A 40 -24.26 5.93 -8.18
C SER A 40 -24.61 7.39 -7.88
N GLY A 41 -24.09 8.35 -8.65
CA GLY A 41 -24.29 9.78 -8.42
C GLY A 41 -23.78 10.24 -7.05
N GLY A 42 -22.68 9.65 -6.55
CA GLY A 42 -22.10 9.99 -5.24
C GLY A 42 -22.74 9.31 -4.02
N ARG A 43 -23.84 8.56 -4.17
CA ARG A 43 -24.54 7.89 -3.05
C ARG A 43 -23.69 6.92 -2.24
N LEU A 44 -22.64 6.34 -2.83
CA LEU A 44 -21.72 5.44 -2.13
C LEU A 44 -20.91 6.20 -1.07
N ILE A 45 -20.42 7.40 -1.41
CA ILE A 45 -19.76 8.28 -0.45
C ILE A 45 -20.75 8.68 0.63
N GLU A 46 -21.97 9.12 0.27
CA GLU A 46 -22.99 9.49 1.25
C GLU A 46 -23.33 8.32 2.21
N ALA A 47 -23.39 7.09 1.71
CA ALA A 47 -23.64 5.91 2.55
C ALA A 47 -22.47 5.60 3.50
N LEU A 48 -21.22 5.76 3.05
CA LEU A 48 -20.02 5.62 3.86
C LEU A 48 -19.92 6.74 4.91
N GLU A 49 -20.23 7.98 4.52
CA GLU A 49 -20.27 9.14 5.42
C GLU A 49 -21.38 9.01 6.47
N ASN A 50 -22.54 8.49 6.10
CA ASN A 50 -23.65 8.27 7.04
C ASN A 50 -23.38 7.13 8.03
N ASN A 51 -22.43 6.23 7.73
CA ASN A 51 -22.08 5.07 8.56
C ASN A 51 -20.62 5.11 9.05
N ARG A 52 -20.12 6.28 9.50
CA ARG A 52 -18.74 6.43 10.00
C ARG A 52 -18.33 5.38 11.04
N LYS A 53 -19.26 4.95 11.89
CA LYS A 53 -18.99 3.95 12.93
C LYS A 53 -18.68 2.56 12.38
N LEU A 54 -18.99 2.21 11.13
CA LEU A 54 -18.66 0.91 10.56
C LEU A 54 -17.35 0.92 9.76
N GLN A 55 -16.77 2.09 9.51
CA GLN A 55 -15.60 2.22 8.64
C GLN A 55 -14.38 1.44 9.19
N PRO A 56 -13.99 1.54 10.49
CA PRO A 56 -12.82 0.78 10.99
C PRO A 56 -12.99 -0.74 10.90
N VAL A 57 -14.20 -1.25 11.14
CA VAL A 57 -14.51 -2.69 11.01
C VAL A 57 -14.41 -3.12 9.56
N ALA A 58 -15.00 -2.36 8.63
CA ALA A 58 -14.90 -2.65 7.20
C ALA A 58 -13.45 -2.60 6.70
N GLY A 59 -12.67 -1.63 7.17
CA GLY A 59 -11.23 -1.53 6.90
C GLY A 59 -10.45 -2.74 7.42
N GLY A 60 -10.65 -3.12 8.68
CA GLY A 60 -10.01 -4.32 9.25
C GLY A 60 -10.36 -5.60 8.47
N LEU A 61 -11.60 -5.74 7.99
CA LEU A 61 -12.01 -6.88 7.18
C LEU A 61 -11.33 -6.89 5.80
N LEU A 62 -11.12 -5.71 5.20
CA LEU A 62 -10.34 -5.59 3.98
C LEU A 62 -8.87 -6.00 4.23
N GLY A 63 -8.27 -5.57 5.34
CA GLY A 63 -6.90 -5.94 5.73
C GLY A 63 -6.70 -7.44 5.95
N LEU A 64 -7.69 -8.13 6.51
CA LEU A 64 -7.63 -9.58 6.73
C LEU A 64 -7.54 -10.43 5.46
N THR A 65 -7.77 -9.84 4.28
CA THR A 65 -7.66 -10.56 3.01
C THR A 65 -6.20 -10.98 2.79
N PRO A 66 -5.91 -12.28 2.57
CA PRO A 66 -4.55 -12.72 2.26
C PRO A 66 -3.95 -11.94 1.08
N GLY A 67 -2.67 -11.61 1.19
CA GLY A 67 -2.01 -10.63 0.33
C GLY A 67 -2.21 -9.18 0.78
N CYS A 68 -1.76 -8.23 -0.04
CA CYS A 68 -1.85 -6.80 0.26
C CYS A 68 -3.07 -6.11 -0.38
N GLY A 69 -3.82 -6.82 -1.23
CA GLY A 69 -4.83 -6.22 -2.12
C GLY A 69 -5.93 -5.44 -1.40
N GLY A 70 -6.48 -5.97 -0.30
CA GLY A 70 -7.54 -5.30 0.46
C GLY A 70 -7.05 -4.02 1.17
N ALA A 71 -5.82 -4.04 1.69
CA ALA A 71 -5.19 -2.87 2.30
C ALA A 71 -4.80 -1.81 1.26
N ILE A 72 -4.30 -2.23 0.09
CA ILE A 72 -4.02 -1.35 -1.05
C ILE A 72 -5.29 -0.60 -1.49
N VAL A 73 -6.45 -1.26 -1.49
CA VAL A 73 -7.75 -0.65 -1.83
C VAL A 73 -8.14 0.48 -0.87
N ALA A 74 -7.77 0.39 0.41
CA ALA A 74 -8.12 1.40 1.39
C ALA A 74 -7.35 2.71 1.22
N MET A 75 -6.12 2.69 0.68
CA MET A 75 -5.30 3.90 0.56
C MET A 75 -5.93 4.97 -0.34
N PRO A 76 -6.38 4.66 -1.59
CA PRO A 76 -7.09 5.64 -2.41
C PRO A 76 -8.38 6.16 -1.78
N LEU A 77 -9.11 5.33 -1.03
CA LEU A 77 -10.34 5.75 -0.34
C LEU A 77 -10.05 6.77 0.77
N TYR A 78 -8.93 6.61 1.47
CA TYR A 78 -8.49 7.55 2.49
C TYR A 78 -8.09 8.89 1.87
N ILE A 79 -7.33 8.84 0.78
CA ILE A 79 -6.86 10.03 0.06
C ILE A 79 -8.03 10.84 -0.47
N ARG A 80 -9.08 10.16 -0.95
CA ARG A 80 -10.33 10.79 -1.39
C ARG A 80 -11.23 11.25 -0.25
N GLY A 81 -10.78 11.17 1.01
CA GLY A 81 -11.54 11.56 2.19
C GLY A 81 -12.76 10.69 2.47
N SER A 82 -12.88 9.53 1.82
CA SER A 82 -14.05 8.64 1.95
C SER A 82 -14.03 7.78 3.21
N ILE A 83 -12.83 7.47 3.73
CA ILE A 83 -12.63 6.74 4.98
C ILE A 83 -11.74 7.53 5.94
N SER A 84 -11.93 7.32 7.24
CA SER A 84 -11.15 7.99 8.29
C SER A 84 -9.70 7.48 8.39
N PHE A 85 -8.84 8.27 9.03
CA PHE A 85 -7.48 7.82 9.38
C PHE A 85 -7.51 6.62 10.34
N GLY A 86 -8.44 6.55 11.29
CA GLY A 86 -8.61 5.38 12.13
C GLY A 86 -8.97 4.12 11.33
N THR A 87 -9.69 4.26 10.22
CA THR A 87 -9.97 3.16 9.28
C THR A 87 -8.71 2.70 8.54
N VAL A 88 -7.82 3.61 8.15
CA VAL A 88 -6.51 3.27 7.57
C VAL A 88 -5.69 2.45 8.56
N VAL A 89 -5.56 2.94 9.80
CA VAL A 89 -4.83 2.22 10.86
C VAL A 89 -5.44 0.85 11.14
N ALA A 90 -6.77 0.75 11.20
CA ALA A 90 -7.45 -0.54 11.40
C ALA A 90 -7.20 -1.51 10.24
N THR A 91 -7.15 -0.99 9.00
CA THR A 91 -6.85 -1.79 7.81
C THR A 91 -5.40 -2.26 7.82
N LEU A 92 -4.45 -1.35 8.01
CA LEU A 92 -3.02 -1.64 8.03
C LEU A 92 -2.67 -2.63 9.15
N ALA A 93 -3.11 -2.38 10.38
CA ALA A 93 -2.85 -3.28 11.51
C ALA A 93 -3.49 -4.67 11.39
N ALA A 94 -4.52 -4.82 10.56
CA ALA A 94 -5.15 -6.10 10.27
C ALA A 94 -4.60 -6.78 9.01
N THR A 95 -3.61 -6.16 8.34
CA THR A 95 -3.12 -6.60 7.03
C THR A 95 -2.43 -7.95 7.12
N ALA A 96 -3.05 -8.96 6.50
CA ALA A 96 -2.52 -10.32 6.51
C ALA A 96 -1.24 -10.44 5.66
N GLY A 97 -1.16 -9.70 4.55
CA GLY A 97 0.00 -9.65 3.65
C GLY A 97 0.25 -10.99 2.94
N ASP A 98 1.33 -11.07 2.17
CA ASP A 98 1.70 -12.32 1.49
C ASP A 98 2.22 -13.40 2.48
N SER A 99 2.70 -12.99 3.66
CA SER A 99 3.08 -13.90 4.74
C SER A 99 1.91 -14.78 5.22
N ALA A 100 0.67 -14.34 4.99
CA ALA A 100 -0.53 -15.12 5.27
C ALA A 100 -0.59 -16.44 4.51
N PHE A 101 -0.12 -16.50 3.26
CA PHE A 101 -0.10 -17.74 2.50
C PHE A 101 0.80 -18.79 3.16
N VAL A 102 1.95 -18.36 3.71
CA VAL A 102 2.90 -19.23 4.40
C VAL A 102 2.31 -19.72 5.73
N ILE A 103 1.79 -18.83 6.57
CA ILE A 103 1.28 -19.23 7.89
C ILE A 103 -0.02 -20.02 7.79
N LEU A 104 -0.94 -19.67 6.88
CA LEU A 104 -2.14 -20.47 6.66
C LEU A 104 -1.82 -21.89 6.20
N ALA A 105 -0.72 -22.07 5.45
CA ALA A 105 -0.27 -23.39 4.99
C ALA A 105 0.46 -24.18 6.08
N LEU A 106 1.40 -23.54 6.80
CA LEU A 106 2.30 -24.22 7.74
C LEU A 106 1.77 -24.24 9.19
N ALA A 107 0.99 -23.25 9.58
CA ALA A 107 0.49 -23.09 10.95
C ALA A 107 -0.92 -22.47 11.01
N PRO A 108 -1.96 -23.15 10.48
CA PRO A 108 -3.30 -22.58 10.29
C PRO A 108 -3.98 -22.16 11.60
N GLU A 109 -3.73 -22.86 12.70
CA GLU A 109 -4.24 -22.47 14.01
C GLU A 109 -3.56 -21.17 14.48
N ALA A 110 -2.23 -21.06 14.35
CA ALA A 110 -1.52 -19.83 14.66
C ALA A 110 -1.99 -18.66 13.80
N ALA A 111 -2.23 -18.90 12.49
CA ALA A 111 -2.76 -17.90 11.56
C ALA A 111 -4.08 -17.32 12.08
N LEU A 112 -5.02 -18.21 12.45
CA LEU A 112 -6.34 -17.80 12.93
C LEU A 112 -6.24 -16.91 14.16
N TYR A 113 -5.42 -17.30 15.15
CA TYR A 113 -5.24 -16.50 16.36
C TYR A 113 -4.52 -15.18 16.08
N ALA A 114 -3.41 -15.20 15.33
CA ALA A 114 -2.63 -14.01 15.02
C ALA A 114 -3.46 -12.97 14.26
N TYR A 115 -4.16 -13.38 13.20
CA TYR A 115 -4.99 -12.47 12.40
C TYR A 115 -6.26 -12.02 13.11
N SER A 116 -6.87 -12.86 13.94
CA SER A 116 -8.00 -12.43 14.79
C SER A 116 -7.55 -11.37 15.81
N LEU A 117 -6.37 -11.55 16.40
CA LEU A 117 -5.78 -10.56 17.31
C LEU A 117 -5.41 -9.27 16.57
N ALA A 118 -4.83 -9.37 15.37
CA ALA A 118 -4.53 -8.25 14.49
C ALA A 118 -5.79 -7.44 14.14
N PHE A 119 -6.86 -8.13 13.73
CA PHE A 119 -8.14 -7.51 13.45
C PHE A 119 -8.73 -6.81 14.67
N VAL A 120 -8.80 -7.48 15.83
CA VAL A 120 -9.37 -6.87 17.05
C VAL A 120 -8.52 -5.70 17.53
N ALA A 121 -7.19 -5.84 17.54
CA ALA A 121 -6.27 -4.78 17.94
C ALA A 121 -6.36 -3.58 16.99
N GLY A 122 -6.29 -3.82 15.68
CA GLY A 122 -6.39 -2.79 14.65
C GLY A 122 -7.71 -2.04 14.68
N VAL A 123 -8.84 -2.76 14.71
CA VAL A 123 -10.18 -2.14 14.77
C VAL A 123 -10.37 -1.36 16.06
N SER A 124 -9.95 -1.91 17.20
CA SER A 124 -10.06 -1.21 18.48
C SER A 124 -9.23 0.08 18.50
N PHE A 125 -8.00 0.06 18.00
CA PHE A 125 -7.16 1.25 17.86
C PHE A 125 -7.70 2.23 16.83
N GLY A 126 -8.25 1.75 15.72
CA GLY A 126 -8.90 2.59 14.71
C GLY A 126 -10.08 3.37 15.29
N TYR A 127 -10.95 2.72 16.05
CA TYR A 127 -12.00 3.41 16.81
C TYR A 127 -11.43 4.37 17.85
N MET A 128 -10.35 3.98 18.50
CA MET A 128 -9.68 4.80 19.51
C MET A 128 -9.19 6.13 18.91
N ILE A 129 -8.62 6.07 17.72
CA ILE A 129 -8.15 7.22 16.95
C ILE A 129 -9.35 8.08 16.53
N ASP A 130 -10.39 7.47 15.96
CA ASP A 130 -11.56 8.19 15.45
C ASP A 130 -12.40 8.86 16.56
N PHE A 131 -12.51 8.24 17.75
CA PHE A 131 -13.33 8.77 18.84
C PHE A 131 -12.59 9.70 19.80
N TRP A 132 -11.36 9.37 20.20
CA TRP A 132 -10.61 10.16 21.18
C TRP A 132 -9.66 11.16 20.55
N GLY A 133 -9.55 11.18 19.22
CA GLY A 133 -8.61 12.04 18.51
C GLY A 133 -7.19 11.82 19.02
N MET A 134 -6.88 10.59 19.47
CA MET A 134 -5.65 10.30 20.19
C MET A 134 -4.46 10.77 19.36
N GLY A 135 -3.76 11.78 19.85
CA GLY A 135 -2.40 12.13 19.45
C GLY A 135 -2.21 12.81 18.10
N VAL A 136 -3.25 12.94 17.26
CA VAL A 136 -3.07 13.50 15.92
C VAL A 136 -2.51 14.92 15.98
N GLY A 137 -3.12 15.84 16.73
CA GLY A 137 -2.64 17.24 16.82
C GLY A 137 -1.32 17.49 17.57
N ARG A 138 -0.70 16.49 18.23
CA ARG A 138 0.62 16.61 18.88
C ARG A 138 1.73 15.94 18.06
N VAL A 139 1.46 14.74 17.54
CA VAL A 139 2.36 14.05 16.61
C VAL A 139 2.39 14.80 15.27
N ASP A 140 1.27 15.35 14.82
CA ASP A 140 1.19 16.19 13.62
C ASP A 140 2.05 17.44 13.73
N ARG A 141 2.08 18.09 14.89
CA ARG A 141 2.91 19.28 15.16
C ARG A 141 4.39 18.96 15.24
N ALA A 142 4.73 17.75 15.69
CA ALA A 142 6.11 17.27 15.71
C ALA A 142 6.60 16.91 14.29
N VAL A 143 5.74 16.34 13.46
CA VAL A 143 6.05 15.93 12.08
C VAL A 143 5.86 17.06 11.06
N GLU A 144 5.08 18.10 11.37
CA GLU A 144 4.96 19.34 10.56
C GLU A 144 6.32 20.00 10.27
N ASN A 145 7.28 19.82 11.18
CA ASN A 145 8.63 20.35 11.01
C ASN A 145 9.54 19.45 10.15
N ILE A 146 9.11 18.24 9.82
CA ILE A 146 9.96 17.20 9.21
C ILE A 146 9.69 17.05 7.70
N SER A 147 8.44 17.21 7.23
CA SER A 147 8.13 16.98 5.81
C SER A 147 6.99 17.87 5.30
N ARG A 148 7.24 18.61 4.21
CA ARG A 148 6.17 19.02 3.28
C ARG A 148 5.70 17.76 2.53
N PRO A 149 4.39 17.58 2.26
CA PRO A 149 3.93 16.54 1.34
C PRO A 149 4.71 16.69 0.02
N VAL A 150 5.42 15.65 -0.40
CA VAL A 150 6.11 15.62 -1.70
C VAL A 150 5.08 15.26 -2.77
N THR A 151 4.03 16.07 -2.87
CA THR A 151 3.12 16.06 -4.02
C THR A 151 3.42 17.33 -4.81
N ASP A 152 3.33 17.26 -6.13
CA ASP A 152 3.49 18.39 -7.05
C ASP A 152 2.28 19.36 -6.99
N GLY A 153 1.70 19.53 -5.80
CA GLY A 153 0.50 20.33 -5.56
C GLY A 153 -0.78 19.67 -6.08
N GLY A 154 -0.77 18.36 -6.33
CA GLY A 154 -1.90 17.63 -6.90
C GLY A 154 -3.01 17.32 -5.90
N PHE A 155 -2.71 16.86 -4.69
CA PHE A 155 -3.73 16.28 -3.79
C PHE A 155 -4.00 17.16 -2.57
N ALA A 156 -5.28 17.43 -2.32
CA ALA A 156 -5.74 17.91 -1.03
C ALA A 156 -6.04 16.69 -0.13
N THR A 157 -5.07 16.25 0.69
CA THR A 157 -5.41 15.32 1.79
C THR A 157 -6.11 16.13 2.89
N THR A 158 -6.93 15.52 3.74
CA THR A 158 -7.51 16.19 4.91
C THR A 158 -6.52 16.13 6.08
N SER A 159 -6.19 17.27 6.68
CA SER A 159 -5.61 17.41 8.01
C SER A 159 -6.38 16.55 8.99
N VAL A 160 -5.71 15.53 9.51
CA VAL A 160 -6.26 14.59 10.47
C VAL A 160 -6.54 15.29 11.83
N ALA A 161 -5.93 16.46 12.08
CA ALA A 161 -6.14 17.26 13.29
C ALA A 161 -7.40 18.16 13.26
N ASP A 162 -7.75 18.74 12.11
CA ASP A 162 -8.76 19.80 12.02
C ASP A 162 -9.96 19.48 11.10
N GLY A 163 -9.96 18.31 10.44
CA GLY A 163 -11.00 17.95 9.47
C GLY A 163 -11.06 18.87 8.23
N GLY A 164 -10.07 19.76 8.06
CA GLY A 164 -9.84 20.57 6.86
C GLY A 164 -8.70 20.00 6.00
N PRO A 165 -8.34 20.60 4.86
CA PRO A 165 -7.21 20.12 4.04
C PRO A 165 -5.86 20.23 4.78
N SER A 166 -4.96 19.29 4.54
CA SER A 166 -3.64 19.09 5.16
C SER A 166 -2.62 20.17 4.80
N VAL A 167 -2.93 21.00 3.80
CA VAL A 167 -2.13 22.14 3.39
C VAL A 167 -2.94 23.42 3.65
N PRO A 168 -2.59 24.22 4.67
CA PRO A 168 -3.15 25.55 4.84
C PRO A 168 -2.77 26.39 3.60
N GLU A 169 -3.75 26.99 2.92
CA GLU A 169 -3.60 27.81 1.70
C GLU A 169 -3.50 27.07 0.34
N TYR A 170 -4.07 25.86 0.21
CA TYR A 170 -4.20 25.20 -1.10
C TYR A 170 -5.12 25.95 -2.10
N GLU A 171 -6.07 26.76 -1.62
CA GLU A 171 -7.07 27.44 -2.47
C GLU A 171 -6.59 28.74 -3.15
N ARG A 172 -5.31 29.13 -3.08
CA ARG A 172 -4.86 30.41 -3.67
C ARG A 172 -3.55 30.31 -4.45
N GLY A 173 -3.65 29.84 -5.70
CA GLY A 173 -2.67 30.11 -6.75
C GLY A 173 -3.39 30.33 -8.08
N PRO A 174 -3.06 31.36 -8.88
CA PRO A 174 -3.83 31.69 -10.07
C PRO A 174 -3.72 30.56 -11.10
N ALA A 175 -4.86 30.20 -11.69
CA ALA A 175 -4.94 29.32 -12.84
C ALA A 175 -4.09 29.88 -13.98
N GLN A 176 -2.94 29.26 -14.24
CA GLN A 176 -2.09 29.58 -15.38
C GLN A 176 -1.89 28.32 -16.20
N CYS A 177 -2.85 28.05 -17.06
CA CYS A 177 -2.64 27.17 -18.20
C CYS A 177 -1.92 27.99 -19.28
N ASP A 178 -0.59 27.86 -19.37
CA ASP A 178 0.15 28.25 -20.56
C ASP A 178 -0.08 27.16 -21.64
N CYS A 179 -1.24 27.21 -22.28
CA CYS A 179 -1.49 26.44 -23.50
C CYS A 179 -0.92 27.22 -24.69
N ASP A 180 0.34 26.94 -25.04
CA ASP A 180 0.93 27.44 -26.29
C ASP A 180 0.23 26.77 -27.50
N PRO A 181 -0.20 27.52 -28.53
CA PRO A 181 -0.97 26.95 -29.63
C PRO A 181 -0.09 26.11 -30.58
N ALA A 182 -0.33 24.81 -30.56
CA ALA A 182 -0.15 23.81 -31.64
C ALA A 182 1.06 23.95 -32.59
N SER A 183 2.20 23.33 -32.22
CA SER A 183 3.20 22.83 -33.18
C SER A 183 2.83 21.42 -33.67
N ALA A 184 3.33 20.95 -34.82
CA ALA A 184 3.07 19.60 -35.32
C ALA A 184 3.46 18.49 -34.32
N ASP A 185 4.47 18.77 -33.49
CA ASP A 185 4.92 17.89 -32.41
C ASP A 185 3.83 17.71 -31.34
N SER A 186 3.02 18.73 -31.05
CA SER A 186 1.91 18.63 -30.09
C SER A 186 0.84 17.62 -30.55
N VAL A 187 0.51 17.58 -31.85
CA VAL A 187 -0.52 16.68 -32.39
C VAL A 187 -0.06 15.22 -32.36
N LEU A 188 1.21 14.97 -32.72
CA LEU A 188 1.79 13.63 -32.66
C LEU A 188 1.86 13.13 -31.21
N LEU A 189 2.36 13.97 -30.30
CA LEU A 189 2.50 13.60 -28.88
C LEU A 189 1.15 13.40 -28.19
N THR A 190 0.11 14.15 -28.56
CA THR A 190 -1.27 13.88 -28.09
C THR A 190 -1.76 12.50 -28.56
N ARG A 191 -1.57 12.14 -29.82
CA ARG A 191 -1.96 10.81 -30.34
C ARG A 191 -1.20 9.66 -29.67
N VAL A 192 0.12 9.82 -29.52
CA VAL A 192 0.96 8.84 -28.81
C VAL A 192 0.51 8.70 -27.36
N SER A 193 0.15 9.80 -26.71
CA SER A 193 -0.34 9.79 -25.33
C SER A 193 -1.68 9.06 -25.17
N HIS A 194 -2.63 9.26 -26.11
CA HIS A 194 -3.87 8.48 -26.13
C HIS A 194 -3.63 6.99 -26.38
N LEU A 195 -2.73 6.64 -27.30
CA LEU A 195 -2.36 5.25 -27.55
C LEU A 195 -1.72 4.63 -26.29
N ALA A 196 -0.77 5.33 -25.67
CA ALA A 196 -0.13 4.91 -24.44
C ALA A 196 -1.15 4.69 -23.32
N HIS A 197 -2.14 5.57 -23.18
CA HIS A 197 -3.22 5.43 -22.22
C HIS A 197 -4.06 4.14 -22.44
N VAL A 198 -4.44 3.86 -23.69
CA VAL A 198 -5.21 2.64 -24.02
C VAL A 198 -4.37 1.38 -23.79
N VAL A 199 -3.12 1.37 -24.26
CA VAL A 199 -2.21 0.23 -24.07
C VAL A 199 -1.90 0.02 -22.58
N TRP A 200 -1.76 1.10 -21.81
CA TRP A 200 -1.55 1.04 -20.37
C TRP A 200 -2.71 0.35 -19.65
N TRP A 201 -3.97 0.64 -20.01
CA TRP A 201 -5.12 -0.10 -19.47
C TRP A 201 -5.09 -1.58 -19.83
N GLY A 202 -4.68 -1.91 -21.06
CA GLY A 202 -4.43 -3.30 -21.47
C GLY A 202 -3.40 -4.00 -20.57
N MET A 203 -2.29 -3.31 -20.27
CA MET A 203 -1.26 -3.83 -19.37
C MET A 203 -1.71 -3.88 -17.91
N ALA A 204 -2.54 -2.94 -17.45
CA ALA A 204 -3.11 -2.96 -16.11
C ALA A 204 -4.03 -4.18 -15.92
N VAL A 205 -4.87 -4.50 -16.92
CA VAL A 205 -5.71 -5.71 -16.89
C VAL A 205 -4.86 -6.98 -16.96
N ALA A 206 -3.88 -7.04 -17.86
CA ALA A 206 -2.94 -8.17 -17.94
C ALA A 206 -2.17 -8.37 -16.63
N GLY A 207 -1.70 -7.27 -16.03
CA GLY A 207 -1.05 -7.24 -14.73
C GLY A 207 -1.96 -7.72 -13.61
N LEU A 208 -3.23 -7.29 -13.57
CA LEU A 208 -4.20 -7.79 -12.60
C LEU A 208 -4.40 -9.30 -12.73
N VAL A 209 -4.56 -9.81 -13.96
CA VAL A 209 -4.71 -11.25 -14.21
C VAL A 209 -3.48 -12.02 -13.75
N ALA A 210 -2.28 -11.52 -14.07
CA ALA A 210 -1.02 -12.12 -13.63
C ALA A 210 -0.86 -12.06 -12.10
N GLY A 211 -1.19 -10.95 -11.46
CA GLY A 211 -1.14 -10.77 -10.01
C GLY A 211 -2.13 -11.67 -9.27
N VAL A 212 -3.37 -11.80 -9.77
CA VAL A 212 -4.36 -12.73 -9.19
C VAL A 212 -3.89 -14.18 -9.33
N GLU A 213 -3.32 -14.57 -10.48
CA GLU A 213 -2.79 -15.93 -10.67
C GLU A 213 -1.52 -16.17 -9.82
N TYR A 214 -0.68 -15.15 -9.61
CA TYR A 214 0.46 -15.18 -8.68
C TYR A 214 0.00 -15.51 -7.26
N LEU A 215 -1.01 -14.79 -6.75
CA LEU A 215 -1.60 -15.05 -5.43
C LEU A 215 -2.25 -16.44 -5.36
N ARG A 216 -2.98 -16.86 -6.41
CA ARG A 216 -3.63 -18.19 -6.47
C ARG A 216 -2.62 -19.33 -6.40
N ARG A 217 -1.40 -19.12 -6.88
CA ARG A 217 -0.30 -20.09 -6.84
C ARG A 217 0.51 -20.06 -5.54
N GLY A 218 0.16 -19.18 -4.60
CA GLY A 218 0.87 -19.04 -3.33
C GLY A 218 2.14 -18.20 -3.46
N ALA A 219 2.14 -17.16 -4.31
CA ALA A 219 3.23 -16.22 -4.46
C ALA A 219 4.59 -16.89 -4.81
N PRO A 220 4.66 -17.71 -5.89
CA PRO A 220 5.90 -18.39 -6.27
C PRO A 220 6.95 -17.41 -6.79
N GLU A 221 8.23 -17.78 -6.71
CA GLU A 221 9.29 -17.04 -7.42
C GLU A 221 9.02 -17.06 -8.94
N VAL A 222 9.00 -15.87 -9.56
CA VAL A 222 8.68 -15.70 -10.99
C VAL A 222 9.96 -15.42 -11.76
N ALA A 223 10.29 -16.28 -12.72
CA ALA A 223 11.48 -16.09 -13.57
C ALA A 223 11.30 -14.90 -14.54
N LEU A 224 12.41 -14.27 -14.91
CA LEU A 224 12.43 -13.28 -16.00
C LEU A 224 12.42 -14.02 -17.34
N GLU A 225 11.22 -14.20 -17.91
CA GLU A 225 11.00 -14.87 -19.19
C GLU A 225 10.20 -13.97 -20.16
N PHE A 226 10.40 -14.16 -21.48
CA PHE A 226 9.61 -13.51 -22.53
C PHE A 226 8.94 -14.56 -23.44
N ALA A 227 8.14 -15.43 -22.83
CA ALA A 227 7.39 -16.48 -23.52
C ALA A 227 5.88 -16.33 -23.25
N PRO A 228 4.99 -16.98 -24.01
CA PRO A 228 3.55 -17.03 -23.72
C PRO A 228 3.24 -17.97 -22.54
N THR A 229 3.93 -17.75 -21.42
CA THR A 229 3.83 -18.47 -20.14
C THR A 229 3.30 -17.52 -19.06
N PHE A 230 3.00 -18.04 -17.87
CA PHE A 230 2.62 -17.22 -16.71
C PHE A 230 3.74 -16.22 -16.35
N ASP A 231 4.99 -16.69 -16.28
CA ASP A 231 6.18 -15.90 -15.98
C ASP A 231 6.41 -14.81 -17.03
N GLY A 232 6.19 -15.14 -18.31
CA GLY A 232 6.28 -14.19 -19.40
C GLY A 232 5.17 -13.14 -19.40
N LEU A 233 3.92 -13.51 -19.08
CA LEU A 233 2.83 -12.55 -18.90
C LEU A 233 3.14 -11.58 -17.75
N PHE A 234 3.60 -12.12 -16.61
CA PHE A 234 3.98 -11.33 -15.44
C PHE A 234 5.10 -10.34 -15.77
N THR A 235 6.13 -10.82 -16.48
CA THR A 235 7.29 -9.99 -16.89
C THR A 235 6.90 -8.91 -17.89
N VAL A 236 6.17 -9.27 -18.96
CA VAL A 236 5.78 -8.31 -20.01
C VAL A 236 4.81 -7.26 -19.47
N ALA A 237 3.79 -7.69 -18.70
CA ALA A 237 2.83 -6.76 -18.10
C ALA A 237 3.51 -5.82 -17.11
N GLY A 238 4.39 -6.35 -16.24
CA GLY A 238 5.11 -5.56 -15.24
C GLY A 238 6.04 -4.53 -15.84
N LEU A 239 6.96 -4.95 -16.71
CA LEU A 239 7.95 -4.04 -17.30
C LEU A 239 7.30 -3.00 -18.22
N THR A 240 6.41 -3.43 -19.12
CA THR A 240 5.77 -2.50 -20.06
C THR A 240 4.79 -1.58 -19.33
N GLY A 241 4.05 -2.11 -18.35
CA GLY A 241 3.16 -1.33 -17.50
C GLY A 241 3.90 -0.22 -16.77
N THR A 242 5.04 -0.52 -16.15
CA THR A 242 5.89 0.50 -15.51
C THR A 242 6.37 1.54 -16.52
N VAL A 243 6.92 1.12 -17.66
CA VAL A 243 7.42 2.05 -18.69
C VAL A 243 6.30 2.99 -19.15
N LEU A 244 5.10 2.47 -19.35
CA LEU A 244 3.93 3.28 -19.72
C LEU A 244 3.47 4.19 -18.57
N SER A 245 3.51 3.76 -17.30
CA SER A 245 3.23 4.63 -16.15
C SER A 245 4.22 5.79 -16.07
N PHE A 246 5.52 5.54 -16.26
CA PHE A 246 6.54 6.59 -16.32
C PHE A 246 6.28 7.55 -17.48
N TYR A 247 5.95 7.03 -18.66
CA TYR A 247 5.62 7.85 -19.81
C TYR A 247 4.38 8.72 -19.53
N LEU A 248 3.28 8.15 -19.03
CA LEU A 248 2.06 8.89 -18.72
C LEU A 248 2.31 9.96 -17.66
N TYR A 249 3.04 9.63 -16.59
CA TYR A 249 3.36 10.57 -15.52
C TYR A 249 4.27 11.72 -15.98
N PHE A 250 5.39 11.45 -16.66
CA PHE A 250 6.35 12.50 -17.02
C PHE A 250 5.98 13.26 -18.29
N VAL A 251 5.38 12.58 -19.27
CA VAL A 251 5.11 13.09 -20.62
C VAL A 251 3.60 13.21 -20.87
N GLY A 252 2.85 12.12 -20.73
CA GLY A 252 1.43 12.05 -21.09
C GLY A 252 0.56 13.10 -20.38
N ARG A 253 0.88 13.42 -19.12
CA ARG A 253 0.15 14.44 -18.32
C ARG A 253 0.11 15.82 -18.96
N ARG A 254 1.09 16.15 -19.81
CA ARG A 254 1.16 17.45 -20.49
C ARG A 254 0.28 17.53 -21.73
N TYR A 255 -0.13 16.39 -22.29
CA TYR A 255 -0.81 16.31 -23.59
C TYR A 255 -2.24 15.79 -23.52
N ILE A 256 -2.52 14.85 -22.63
CA ILE A 256 -3.87 14.29 -22.43
C ILE A 256 -4.44 14.63 -21.06
N GLY A 257 -3.61 14.94 -20.06
CA GLY A 257 -4.08 15.34 -18.74
C GLY A 257 -4.73 16.72 -18.77
N THR A 258 -5.93 16.83 -18.18
CA THR A 258 -6.32 18.07 -17.50
C THR A 258 -5.25 18.29 -16.43
N GLY A 259 -4.61 19.45 -16.36
CA GLY A 259 -3.36 19.69 -15.58
C GLY A 259 -3.47 19.59 -14.05
N GLU A 260 -4.36 18.75 -13.53
CA GLU A 260 -4.92 18.78 -12.18
C GLU A 260 -5.21 17.36 -11.68
N THR A 261 -4.18 16.52 -11.50
CA THR A 261 -4.33 15.28 -10.72
C THR A 261 -4.59 15.63 -9.25
N GLY A 262 -5.83 15.47 -8.77
CA GLY A 262 -6.22 15.64 -7.36
C GLY A 262 -6.82 16.99 -6.94
N ARG A 263 -7.00 17.95 -7.86
CA ARG A 263 -7.51 19.32 -7.60
C ARG A 263 -9.01 19.51 -7.78
N VAL A 264 -9.68 18.64 -8.53
CA VAL A 264 -11.07 18.87 -8.97
C VAL A 264 -12.01 17.86 -8.32
N ARG A 265 -13.05 18.35 -7.65
CA ARG A 265 -14.25 17.55 -7.31
C ARG A 265 -14.79 16.98 -8.62
N GLU A 266 -14.68 15.67 -8.78
CA GLU A 266 -15.01 14.94 -10.01
C GLU A 266 -16.34 15.44 -10.60
N SER A 267 -16.26 16.10 -11.76
CA SER A 267 -17.39 16.21 -12.66
C SER A 267 -17.51 14.83 -13.32
N PHE A 268 -18.17 13.89 -12.65
CA PHE A 268 -18.51 12.56 -13.17
C PHE A 268 -19.51 12.63 -14.34
N ALA A 269 -19.23 13.44 -15.35
CA ALA A 269 -20.10 13.67 -16.50
C ALA A 269 -19.77 12.72 -17.66
N ASP A 270 -18.51 12.28 -17.78
CA ASP A 270 -18.03 11.47 -18.91
C ASP A 270 -17.18 10.26 -18.47
N ALA A 271 -17.42 9.12 -19.11
CA ALA A 271 -16.73 7.86 -18.82
C ALA A 271 -15.28 7.88 -19.32
N TYR A 272 -15.01 8.51 -20.46
CA TYR A 272 -13.64 8.64 -20.97
C TYR A 272 -12.77 9.45 -20.01
N ASP A 273 -13.31 10.56 -19.51
CA ASP A 273 -12.63 11.42 -18.54
C ASP A 273 -12.32 10.67 -17.24
N THR A 274 -13.23 9.82 -16.78
CA THR A 274 -13.03 8.94 -15.62
C THR A 274 -11.86 7.97 -15.82
N PHE A 275 -11.78 7.31 -16.98
CA PHE A 275 -10.67 6.38 -17.28
C PHE A 275 -9.34 7.11 -17.38
N GLN A 276 -9.32 8.28 -18.00
CA GLN A 276 -8.13 9.09 -18.16
C GLN A 276 -7.59 9.54 -16.81
N HIS A 277 -8.43 10.14 -15.96
CA HIS A 277 -8.03 10.57 -14.62
C HIS A 277 -7.50 9.42 -13.77
N ALA A 278 -8.21 8.27 -13.75
CA ALA A 278 -7.78 7.09 -13.01
C ALA A 278 -6.39 6.59 -13.47
N ALA A 279 -6.10 6.60 -14.77
CA ALA A 279 -4.79 6.22 -15.29
C ALA A 279 -3.69 7.23 -14.93
N MET A 280 -3.98 8.53 -14.97
CA MET A 280 -3.02 9.58 -14.59
C MET A 280 -2.67 9.53 -13.10
N GLU A 281 -3.68 9.40 -12.25
CA GLU A 281 -3.54 9.23 -10.80
C GLU A 281 -2.71 7.98 -10.50
N THR A 282 -3.07 6.84 -11.10
CA THR A 282 -2.36 5.59 -10.84
C THR A 282 -0.94 5.59 -11.39
N SER A 283 -0.68 6.25 -12.52
CA SER A 283 0.67 6.36 -13.09
C SER A 283 1.60 7.14 -12.16
N MET A 284 1.11 8.21 -11.53
CA MET A 284 1.87 8.90 -10.48
C MET A 284 2.16 7.97 -9.30
N VAL A 285 1.14 7.29 -8.79
CA VAL A 285 1.30 6.35 -7.66
C VAL A 285 2.32 5.27 -8.01
N THR A 286 2.26 4.72 -9.22
CA THR A 286 3.21 3.70 -9.71
C THR A 286 4.66 4.17 -9.61
N VAL A 287 4.96 5.39 -10.10
CA VAL A 287 6.33 5.93 -10.12
C VAL A 287 6.90 6.02 -8.70
N TRP A 288 6.09 6.52 -7.76
CA TRP A 288 6.51 6.67 -6.36
C TRP A 288 6.56 5.34 -5.59
N VAL A 289 5.62 4.43 -5.85
CA VAL A 289 5.66 3.07 -5.30
C VAL A 289 6.94 2.37 -5.72
N ILE A 290 7.31 2.43 -7.01
CA ILE A 290 8.55 1.84 -7.51
C ILE A 290 9.78 2.51 -6.90
N ALA A 291 9.78 3.84 -6.76
CA ALA A 291 10.86 4.55 -6.08
C ALA A 291 11.03 4.10 -4.62
N ALA A 292 9.91 3.91 -3.91
CA ALA A 292 9.92 3.43 -2.53
C ALA A 292 10.36 1.96 -2.43
N TYR A 293 9.92 1.10 -3.36
CA TYR A 293 10.33 -0.31 -3.46
C TYR A 293 11.84 -0.42 -3.69
N LEU A 294 12.39 0.37 -4.63
CA LEU A 294 13.82 0.40 -4.91
C LEU A 294 14.62 0.92 -3.71
N ALA A 295 14.17 2.01 -3.08
CA ALA A 295 14.84 2.56 -1.90
C ALA A 295 14.87 1.54 -0.75
N TYR A 296 13.79 0.76 -0.61
CA TYR A 296 13.69 -0.32 0.35
C TYR A 296 14.64 -1.48 0.03
N GLU A 297 14.57 -2.07 -1.17
CA GLU A 297 15.38 -3.22 -1.59
C GLU A 297 16.88 -2.91 -1.54
N TYR A 298 17.29 -1.76 -2.09
CA TYR A 298 18.68 -1.33 -1.97
C TYR A 298 19.08 -1.04 -0.52
N GLY A 299 18.16 -0.50 0.30
CA GLY A 299 18.37 -0.29 1.72
C GLY A 299 18.67 -1.60 2.45
N MET A 300 17.86 -2.63 2.24
CA MET A 300 18.05 -3.96 2.85
C MET A 300 19.43 -4.54 2.55
N VAL A 301 19.88 -4.44 1.29
CA VAL A 301 21.19 -4.95 0.87
C VAL A 301 22.34 -4.12 1.45
N VAL A 302 22.21 -2.78 1.49
CA VAL A 302 23.25 -1.89 2.02
C VAL A 302 23.40 -2.02 3.54
N PHE A 303 22.28 -2.13 4.27
CA PHE A 303 22.29 -2.22 5.73
C PHE A 303 22.46 -3.65 6.24
N ALA A 304 22.40 -4.66 5.37
CA ALA A 304 22.57 -6.08 5.69
C ALA A 304 21.74 -6.49 6.93
N LEU A 305 20.45 -6.11 6.94
CA LEU A 305 19.57 -6.37 8.06
C LEU A 305 19.37 -7.89 8.22
N ASP A 306 19.98 -8.45 9.27
CA ASP A 306 19.88 -9.86 9.59
C ASP A 306 18.58 -10.16 10.36
N ILE A 307 17.59 -10.70 9.66
CA ILE A 307 16.31 -11.12 10.24
C ILE A 307 16.52 -12.24 11.27
N HIS A 308 17.54 -13.09 11.09
CA HIS A 308 17.86 -14.13 12.07
C HIS A 308 18.39 -13.53 13.37
N ALA A 309 19.09 -12.39 13.33
CA ALA A 309 19.50 -11.68 14.54
C ALA A 309 18.29 -11.13 15.32
N LEU A 310 17.26 -10.64 14.62
CA LEU A 310 15.98 -10.26 15.24
C LEU A 310 15.23 -11.49 15.80
N ALA A 311 15.25 -12.62 15.08
CA ALA A 311 14.67 -13.87 15.54
C ALA A 311 15.38 -14.46 16.77
N ALA A 312 16.68 -14.19 16.94
CA ALA A 312 17.44 -14.58 18.12
C ALA A 312 17.06 -13.79 19.39
N ALA A 313 16.19 -12.78 19.30
CA ALA A 313 15.72 -12.03 20.44
C ALA A 313 14.97 -12.96 21.44
N ALA A 314 15.44 -12.98 22.68
CA ALA A 314 14.90 -13.85 23.72
C ALA A 314 13.97 -13.11 24.70
N GLY A 315 13.05 -13.86 25.29
CA GLY A 315 12.13 -13.36 26.30
C GLY A 315 11.23 -12.24 25.79
N VAL A 316 11.04 -11.19 26.58
CA VAL A 316 10.18 -10.04 26.20
C VAL A 316 10.70 -9.25 25.00
N LEU A 317 11.98 -9.42 24.63
CA LEU A 317 12.53 -8.80 23.44
C LEU A 317 12.01 -9.44 22.15
N ALA A 318 11.53 -10.69 22.19
CA ALA A 318 10.97 -11.37 21.03
C ALA A 318 9.74 -10.66 20.44
N PRO A 319 8.68 -10.33 21.21
CA PRO A 319 7.55 -9.53 20.70
C PRO A 319 7.95 -8.11 20.29
N LEU A 320 8.96 -7.50 20.93
CA LEU A 320 9.46 -6.19 20.52
C LEU A 320 10.20 -6.26 19.18
N ALA A 321 10.99 -7.32 18.95
CA ALA A 321 11.65 -7.59 17.68
C ALA A 321 10.63 -7.87 16.57
N GLY A 322 9.57 -8.64 16.85
CA GLY A 322 8.47 -8.88 15.91
C GLY A 322 7.75 -7.61 15.49
N ALA A 323 7.41 -6.74 16.46
CA ALA A 323 6.84 -5.42 16.17
C ALA A 323 7.83 -4.53 15.40
N GLY A 324 9.10 -4.51 15.81
CA GLY A 324 10.15 -3.75 15.14
C GLY A 324 10.38 -4.17 13.69
N LEU A 325 10.29 -5.47 13.39
CA LEU A 325 10.33 -5.97 12.01
C LEU A 325 9.11 -5.51 11.20
N GLY A 326 7.94 -5.37 11.83
CA GLY A 326 6.74 -4.87 11.18
C GLY A 326 6.86 -3.42 10.67
N LEU A 327 7.75 -2.62 11.25
CA LEU A 327 8.09 -1.28 10.77
C LEU A 327 8.71 -1.27 9.37
N VAL A 328 9.25 -2.41 8.94
CA VAL A 328 9.92 -2.55 7.64
C VAL A 328 8.84 -2.80 6.59
N PRO A 329 8.62 -1.88 5.63
CA PRO A 329 7.63 -2.07 4.57
C PRO A 329 7.98 -3.27 3.69
N GLY A 330 6.97 -3.83 3.03
CA GLY A 330 7.12 -4.98 2.15
C GLY A 330 6.56 -6.27 2.74
N CYS A 331 6.63 -7.34 1.96
CA CYS A 331 6.22 -8.68 2.39
C CYS A 331 7.39 -9.64 2.64
N ALA A 332 8.56 -9.41 2.04
CA ALA A 332 9.67 -10.36 2.08
C ALA A 332 10.20 -10.63 3.50
N PRO A 333 10.49 -9.61 4.34
CA PRO A 333 10.90 -9.86 5.72
C PRO A 333 9.85 -10.62 6.54
N GLN A 334 8.58 -10.37 6.28
CA GLN A 334 7.43 -10.96 6.95
C GLN A 334 7.26 -12.43 6.56
N ILE A 335 7.48 -12.78 5.29
CA ILE A 335 7.51 -14.17 4.80
C ILE A 335 8.66 -14.95 5.46
N VAL A 336 9.86 -14.36 5.52
CA VAL A 336 11.01 -14.98 6.18
C VAL A 336 10.72 -15.20 7.67
N PHE A 337 10.16 -14.19 8.35
CA PHE A 337 9.82 -14.28 9.77
C PHE A 337 8.73 -15.32 10.07
N ALA A 338 7.72 -15.41 9.21
CA ALA A 338 6.70 -16.46 9.24
C ALA A 338 7.30 -17.87 9.10
N THR A 339 8.30 -18.02 8.23
CA THR A 339 9.00 -19.29 8.01
C THR A 339 9.84 -19.68 9.23
N ILE A 340 10.57 -18.73 9.83
CA ILE A 340 11.32 -18.92 11.07
C ILE A 340 10.38 -19.34 12.22
N TYR A 341 9.18 -18.76 12.30
CA TYR A 341 8.15 -19.20 13.24
C TYR A 341 7.70 -20.64 12.98
N ALA A 342 7.42 -20.98 11.72
CA ALA A 342 6.99 -22.32 11.35
C ALA A 342 8.06 -23.38 11.67
N ASN A 343 9.35 -23.02 11.62
CA ASN A 343 10.45 -23.89 12.05
C ASN A 343 10.58 -24.02 13.57
N GLY A 344 9.82 -23.26 14.36
CA GLY A 344 9.84 -23.29 15.81
C GLY A 344 10.93 -22.43 16.45
N ASP A 345 11.53 -21.50 15.71
CA ASP A 345 12.66 -20.69 16.17
C ASP A 345 12.23 -19.37 16.85
N ILE A 346 10.98 -18.94 16.68
CA ILE A 346 10.41 -17.76 17.37
C ILE A 346 9.07 -18.07 18.07
N PRO A 347 8.75 -17.38 19.18
CA PRO A 347 7.51 -17.61 19.91
C PRO A 347 6.30 -16.97 19.21
N PHE A 348 5.09 -17.50 19.47
CA PHE A 348 3.85 -16.96 18.92
C PHE A 348 3.62 -15.48 19.29
N SER A 349 4.08 -15.03 20.46
CA SER A 349 4.02 -13.62 20.86
C SER A 349 4.77 -12.69 19.88
N ALA A 350 5.87 -13.16 19.31
CA ALA A 350 6.64 -12.42 18.32
C ALA A 350 5.93 -12.37 16.98
N LEU A 351 5.37 -13.52 16.55
CA LEU A 351 4.57 -13.58 15.34
C LEU A 351 3.33 -12.67 15.43
N ALA A 352 2.58 -12.73 16.52
CA ALA A 352 1.39 -11.91 16.69
C ALA A 352 1.72 -10.41 16.71
N ALA A 353 2.82 -10.01 17.35
CA ALA A 353 3.29 -8.63 17.31
C ALA A 353 3.66 -8.19 15.89
N ASN A 354 4.36 -9.05 15.13
CA ASN A 354 4.68 -8.79 13.74
C ASN A 354 3.41 -8.68 12.87
N ALA A 355 2.45 -9.59 13.04
CA ALA A 355 1.19 -9.59 12.31
C ALA A 355 0.33 -8.32 12.54
N ILE A 356 0.41 -7.72 13.73
CA ILE A 356 -0.29 -6.45 14.04
C ILE A 356 0.47 -5.25 13.48
N SER A 357 1.80 -5.30 13.48
CA SER A 357 2.64 -4.15 13.13
C SER A 357 3.04 -4.08 11.66
N GLN A 358 2.83 -5.15 10.88
CA GLN A 358 3.18 -5.15 9.47
C GLN A 358 2.15 -4.39 8.64
N ASP A 359 2.60 -3.42 7.86
CA ASP A 359 1.74 -2.66 6.95
C ASP A 359 1.72 -3.27 5.53
N GLY A 360 2.57 -4.27 5.26
CA GLY A 360 2.74 -4.94 3.96
C GLY A 360 3.14 -3.99 2.83
N ASP A 361 2.78 -4.33 1.60
CA ASP A 361 3.00 -3.45 0.43
C ASP A 361 2.01 -2.28 0.37
N ALA A 362 0.96 -2.30 1.20
CA ALA A 362 -0.03 -1.23 1.26
C ALA A 362 0.52 0.07 1.84
N LEU A 363 1.66 0.01 2.55
CA LEU A 363 2.35 1.20 3.03
C LEU A 363 2.97 2.00 1.87
N PHE A 364 3.38 1.37 0.76
CA PHE A 364 4.05 2.07 -0.34
C PHE A 364 3.17 3.14 -1.02
N PRO A 365 1.91 2.84 -1.40
CA PRO A 365 0.99 3.88 -1.88
C PRO A 365 0.78 5.01 -0.88
N LEU A 366 0.70 4.71 0.43
CA LEU A 366 0.50 5.74 1.44
C LEU A 366 1.74 6.64 1.57
N VAL A 367 2.96 6.07 1.57
CA VAL A 367 4.22 6.82 1.59
C VAL A 367 4.34 7.73 0.35
N ALA A 368 3.95 7.23 -0.81
CA ALA A 368 3.97 7.97 -2.07
C ALA A 368 3.11 9.24 -2.06
N ILE A 369 2.02 9.23 -1.30
CA ILE A 369 0.97 10.26 -1.39
C ILE A 369 0.95 11.13 -0.14
N ASP A 370 1.10 10.54 1.03
CA ASP A 370 1.17 11.21 2.32
C ASP A 370 2.15 10.47 3.25
N ALA A 371 3.45 10.74 3.06
CA ALA A 371 4.52 10.17 3.89
C ALA A 371 4.34 10.47 5.40
N LYS A 372 3.66 11.57 5.74
CA LYS A 372 3.35 11.90 7.14
C LYS A 372 2.32 10.94 7.68
N ALA A 373 1.20 10.77 6.98
CA ALA A 373 0.18 9.79 7.36
C ALA A 373 0.76 8.37 7.42
N ALA A 374 1.68 8.01 6.52
CA ALA A 374 2.39 6.73 6.55
C ALA A 374 3.19 6.54 7.85
N ILE A 375 4.08 7.48 8.19
CA ILE A 375 4.89 7.42 9.43
C ILE A 375 3.99 7.34 10.66
N ILE A 376 2.94 8.16 10.69
CA ILE A 376 2.01 8.20 11.81
C ILE A 376 1.25 6.88 11.90
N ALA A 377 0.75 6.34 10.79
CA ALA A 377 0.05 5.06 10.76
C ALA A 377 0.94 3.94 11.31
N THR A 378 2.18 3.83 10.84
CA THR A 378 3.15 2.85 11.33
C THR A 378 3.40 2.97 12.85
N ILE A 379 3.46 4.17 13.41
CA ILE A 379 3.52 4.35 14.87
C ILE A 379 2.26 3.79 15.55
N TYR A 380 1.09 4.09 15.01
CA TYR A 380 -0.20 3.62 15.56
C TYR A 380 -0.47 2.13 15.35
N THR A 381 0.15 1.45 14.39
CA THR A 381 0.11 -0.01 14.25
C THR A 381 1.12 -0.69 15.18
N THR A 382 2.27 -0.07 15.43
CA THR A 382 3.32 -0.60 16.32
C THR A 382 2.93 -0.60 17.80
N ILE A 383 2.25 0.44 18.28
CA ILE A 383 1.82 0.52 19.69
C ILE A 383 0.92 -0.68 20.10
N PRO A 384 -0.21 -0.97 19.40
CA PRO A 384 -1.02 -2.15 19.72
C PRO A 384 -0.24 -3.45 19.54
N ALA A 385 0.65 -3.54 18.57
CA ALA A 385 1.50 -4.70 18.37
C ALA A 385 2.37 -5.03 19.58
N ILE A 386 3.04 -4.01 20.13
CA ILE A 386 3.85 -4.16 21.35
C ILE A 386 2.97 -4.54 22.54
N VAL A 387 1.84 -3.85 22.73
CA VAL A 387 0.92 -4.11 23.85
C VAL A 387 0.40 -5.54 23.83
N VAL A 388 -0.10 -6.00 22.67
CA VAL A 388 -0.63 -7.36 22.51
C VAL A 388 0.49 -8.38 22.57
N GLY A 389 1.61 -8.17 21.89
CA GLY A 389 2.75 -9.09 21.88
C GLY A 389 3.35 -9.33 23.27
N VAL A 390 3.61 -8.25 24.02
CA VAL A 390 4.11 -8.34 25.40
C VAL A 390 3.04 -8.94 26.33
N GLY A 391 1.76 -8.60 26.12
CA GLY A 391 0.65 -9.18 26.85
C GLY A 391 0.57 -10.71 26.67
N LEU A 392 0.67 -11.19 25.43
CA LEU A 392 0.71 -12.63 25.13
C LEU A 392 1.92 -13.30 25.78
N TYR A 393 3.10 -12.69 25.69
CA TYR A 393 4.33 -13.23 26.29
C TYR A 393 4.18 -13.47 27.80
N HIS A 394 3.50 -12.56 28.52
CA HIS A 394 3.40 -12.64 29.98
C HIS A 394 2.18 -13.42 30.48
N PHE A 395 1.03 -13.26 29.81
CA PHE A 395 -0.26 -13.78 30.30
C PHE A 395 -0.72 -15.06 29.60
N TRP A 396 -0.14 -15.41 28.45
CA TRP A 396 -0.58 -16.57 27.69
C TRP A 396 0.47 -17.70 27.74
N PRO A 397 0.25 -18.77 28.54
CA PRO A 397 1.25 -19.83 28.76
C PRO A 397 1.54 -20.70 27.52
N TYR A 398 0.66 -20.65 26.51
CA TYR A 398 0.84 -21.29 25.20
C TYR A 398 1.39 -20.34 24.11
N ALA A 399 1.84 -19.12 24.43
CA ALA A 399 2.50 -18.21 23.48
C ALA A 399 3.94 -18.67 23.14
N LYS A 400 4.19 -19.97 23.23
CA LYS A 400 5.49 -20.61 23.10
C LYS A 400 5.74 -21.00 21.65
N PHE A 401 6.99 -21.39 21.39
CA PHE A 401 7.46 -21.91 20.10
C PHE A 401 6.57 -23.03 19.58
N GLY A 402 6.26 -23.00 18.28
CA GLY A 402 5.55 -24.08 17.58
C GLY A 402 4.04 -24.20 17.84
N PHE A 403 3.40 -23.21 18.49
CA PHE A 403 1.93 -23.20 18.63
C PHE A 403 1.24 -23.31 17.25
N GLY A 404 0.32 -24.25 17.07
CA GLY A 404 -0.47 -24.36 15.83
C GLY A 404 0.29 -24.72 14.54
N VAL A 405 1.59 -25.05 14.61
CA VAL A 405 2.40 -25.52 13.48
C VAL A 405 2.06 -26.97 13.14
N LEU A 406 1.91 -27.29 11.85
CA LEU A 406 1.74 -28.65 11.37
C LEU A 406 3.12 -29.35 11.33
N GLY A 407 3.24 -30.48 12.03
CA GLY A 407 4.48 -31.26 12.14
C GLY A 407 4.78 -32.18 10.98
#